data_AF-A0A1F6DXW2-F1
#
_entry.id   AF-A0A1F6DXW2-F1
#
_cell.length_a   1.000
_cell.length_b   1.000
_cell.length_c   1.000
_cell.angle_alpha   90.00
_cell.angle_beta   90.00
_cell.angle_gamma   90.00
#
_symmetry.space_group_name_H-M   'P 1'
#
loop_
_entity.id
_entity.type
_entity.pdbx_description
1 polymer ?
#
loop_
_entity_poly.entity_id
_entity_poly.type
_entity_poly.pdbx_seq_one_letter_code
_entity_poly.pdbx_strand_id
1 'polypeptide(L)'
;MDKPKVTPKDFVFWVGAMVSLYAGVVAFIALLFEYINKASPNPVSGTYYIDPYSSGISYETAALIVLTPVFLVLMRFIRRGIVADPSRNEIWIRRWALFLTLFLAGATIVVDLIVLLNTYLQGEDLTAGFLLKVLTVLLVAGLGFVHFIADLWGYWEREPMRARLVNWGVGLLVIVTILAGFFIVGTPQQIRAQKQDAIRVQDLQAIQWQIVNYWQQKEKLPAALSGLNDPITNNILPLDPQTKEAYEYSSTGALSFKLCATFANEGGTNVLQGRSMPLPTEPVGAEGKDIQDNWQHAAGRVCFERTIDPQRYPPYSKQKGF
;
A
#
# COMPACT_ATOMS: atom_id res chain seq x y z
N MET A 1 17.35 -36.44 -36.37
CA MET A 1 17.92 -35.26 -35.69
C MET A 1 17.79 -35.50 -34.19
N ASP A 2 18.91 -35.55 -33.48
CA ASP A 2 18.91 -35.73 -32.03
C ASP A 2 18.10 -34.60 -31.36
N LYS A 3 17.21 -34.97 -30.44
CA LYS A 3 16.45 -33.99 -29.65
C LYS A 3 17.45 -33.07 -28.93
N PRO A 4 17.28 -31.74 -28.99
CA PRO A 4 18.20 -30.82 -28.32
C PRO A 4 18.23 -31.14 -26.82
N LYS A 5 19.42 -31.49 -26.31
CA LYS A 5 19.61 -31.80 -24.88
C LYS A 5 19.49 -30.51 -24.08
N VAL A 6 18.43 -30.44 -23.27
CA VAL A 6 18.22 -29.33 -22.35
C VAL A 6 19.31 -29.34 -21.28
N THR A 7 20.02 -28.22 -21.16
CA THR A 7 20.96 -28.05 -20.05
C THR A 7 20.23 -27.48 -18.82
N PRO A 8 20.70 -27.76 -17.59
CA PRO A 8 20.15 -27.14 -16.38
C PRO A 8 20.12 -25.61 -16.44
N LYS A 9 21.11 -25.01 -17.11
CA LYS A 9 21.18 -23.56 -17.35
C LYS A 9 20.01 -23.05 -18.20
N ASP A 10 19.65 -23.76 -19.27
CA ASP A 10 18.52 -23.39 -20.13
C ASP A 10 17.20 -23.48 -19.35
N PHE A 11 17.04 -24.50 -18.51
CA PHE A 11 15.88 -24.65 -17.64
C PHE A 11 15.74 -23.48 -16.66
N VAL A 12 16.81 -23.14 -15.93
CA VAL A 12 16.80 -22.04 -14.96
C VAL A 12 16.50 -20.70 -15.62
N PHE A 13 17.07 -20.42 -16.80
CA PHE A 13 16.80 -19.17 -17.51
C PHE A 13 15.35 -19.05 -17.98
N TRP A 14 14.79 -20.11 -18.57
CA TRP A 14 13.40 -20.10 -19.01
C TRP A 14 12.41 -20.00 -17.85
N VAL A 15 12.63 -20.78 -16.77
CA VAL A 15 11.78 -20.71 -15.57
C VAL A 15 11.89 -19.35 -14.91
N GLY A 16 13.11 -18.80 -14.76
CA GLY A 16 13.31 -17.46 -14.20
C GLY A 16 12.65 -16.36 -15.04
N ALA A 17 12.74 -16.45 -16.37
CA ALA A 17 12.06 -15.52 -17.27
C ALA A 17 10.53 -15.63 -17.13
N MET A 18 10.02 -16.85 -16.95
CA MET A 18 8.59 -17.06 -16.74
C MET A 18 8.09 -16.49 -15.42
N VAL A 19 8.78 -16.79 -14.33
CA VAL A 19 8.43 -16.31 -12.99
C VAL A 19 8.48 -14.79 -12.96
N SER A 20 9.53 -14.18 -13.53
CA SER A 20 9.63 -12.71 -13.58
C SER A 20 8.53 -12.08 -14.45
N LEU A 21 8.16 -12.69 -15.58
CA LEU A 21 7.04 -12.24 -16.39
C LEU A 21 5.72 -12.32 -15.62
N TYR A 22 5.38 -13.48 -15.07
CA TYR A 22 4.09 -13.68 -14.41
C TYR A 22 3.95 -12.84 -13.15
N ALA A 23 4.99 -12.81 -12.30
CA ALA A 23 5.00 -11.95 -11.12
C ALA A 23 4.92 -10.47 -11.52
N GLY A 24 5.59 -10.06 -12.61
CA GLY A 24 5.48 -8.71 -13.15
C GLY A 24 4.07 -8.36 -13.65
N VAL A 25 3.39 -9.28 -14.35
CA VAL A 25 2.00 -9.08 -14.80
C VAL A 25 1.04 -8.97 -13.62
N VAL A 26 1.19 -9.85 -12.62
CA VAL A 26 0.40 -9.79 -11.38
C VAL A 26 0.61 -8.45 -10.69
N ALA A 27 1.87 -8.02 -10.54
CA ALA A 27 2.20 -6.74 -9.93
C ALA A 27 1.63 -5.55 -10.70
N PHE A 28 1.67 -5.61 -12.03
CA PHE A 28 1.08 -4.59 -12.89
C PHE A 28 -0.44 -4.48 -12.71
N ILE A 29 -1.16 -5.60 -12.71
CA ILE A 29 -2.62 -5.63 -12.49
C ILE A 29 -2.96 -5.11 -11.09
N ALA A 30 -2.25 -5.58 -10.06
CA ALA A 30 -2.45 -5.14 -8.68
C ALA A 30 -2.21 -3.63 -8.51
N LEU A 31 -1.16 -3.10 -9.15
CA LEU A 31 -0.89 -1.66 -9.15
C LEU A 31 -2.01 -0.84 -9.80
N LEU A 32 -2.54 -1.31 -10.93
CA LEU A 32 -3.70 -0.67 -11.56
C LEU A 32 -4.95 -0.74 -10.69
N PHE A 33 -5.16 -1.83 -9.95
CA PHE A 33 -6.28 -1.96 -9.01
C PHE A 33 -6.18 -0.93 -7.89
N GLU A 34 -4.98 -0.67 -7.36
CA GLU A 34 -4.77 0.38 -6.36
C GLU A 34 -5.06 1.78 -6.93
N TYR A 35 -4.70 2.05 -8.19
CA TYR A 35 -5.05 3.32 -8.83
C TYR A 35 -6.55 3.47 -9.01
N ILE A 36 -7.23 2.41 -9.42
CA ILE A 36 -8.69 2.38 -9.56
C ILE A 36 -9.36 2.59 -8.19
N ASN A 37 -8.88 1.91 -7.14
CA ASN A 37 -9.39 2.07 -5.78
C ASN A 37 -9.27 3.51 -5.28
N LYS A 38 -8.18 4.20 -5.64
CA LYS A 38 -7.98 5.60 -5.27
C LYS A 38 -8.86 6.57 -6.07
N ALA A 39 -9.06 6.30 -7.37
CA ALA A 39 -9.92 7.12 -8.23
C ALA A 39 -11.42 6.91 -7.96
N SER A 40 -11.80 5.71 -7.54
CA SER A 40 -13.18 5.31 -7.23
C SER A 40 -13.28 4.69 -5.84
N PRO A 41 -13.17 5.48 -4.75
CA PRO A 41 -13.31 4.98 -3.40
C PRO A 41 -14.73 4.44 -3.19
N ASN A 42 -14.87 3.18 -2.78
CA ASN A 42 -16.17 2.61 -2.44
C ASN A 42 -16.51 2.92 -0.96
N PRO A 43 -17.52 3.79 -0.69
CA PRO A 43 -17.83 4.27 0.65
C PRO A 43 -18.40 3.19 1.59
N VAL A 44 -18.91 2.07 1.05
CA VAL A 44 -19.54 1.00 1.86
C VAL A 44 -18.52 -0.07 2.25
N SER A 45 -17.53 -0.34 1.40
CA SER A 45 -16.53 -1.41 1.62
C SER A 45 -15.44 -1.08 2.64
N GLY A 46 -15.15 0.21 2.88
CA GLY A 46 -14.04 0.64 3.75
C GLY A 46 -14.17 0.22 5.23
N THR A 47 -15.38 -0.10 5.68
CA THR A 47 -15.67 -0.40 7.09
C THR A 47 -15.70 -1.90 7.41
N TYR A 48 -15.86 -2.77 6.41
CA TYR A 48 -16.09 -4.21 6.64
C TYR A 48 -15.31 -5.15 5.70
N TYR A 49 -14.76 -4.65 4.58
CA TYR A 49 -14.09 -5.47 3.57
C TYR A 49 -12.60 -5.14 3.50
N ILE A 50 -11.77 -6.03 4.04
CA ILE A 50 -10.32 -6.04 3.78
C ILE A 50 -10.15 -6.55 2.35
N ASP A 51 -9.82 -5.65 1.40
CA ASP A 51 -9.51 -6.05 0.02
C ASP A 51 -8.31 -7.02 0.05
N PRO A 52 -8.51 -8.32 -0.24
CA PRO A 52 -7.43 -9.31 -0.18
C PRO A 52 -6.34 -9.09 -1.23
N TYR A 53 -6.57 -8.17 -2.17
CA TYR A 53 -5.62 -7.77 -3.20
C TYR A 53 -4.88 -6.46 -2.87
N SER A 54 -5.12 -5.89 -1.68
CA SER A 54 -4.49 -4.66 -1.16
C SER A 54 -3.00 -4.86 -0.85
N SER A 55 -2.22 -5.08 -1.88
CA SER A 55 -0.76 -4.94 -1.88
C SER A 55 -0.45 -3.45 -2.02
N GLY A 56 0.24 -2.86 -1.05
CA GLY A 56 0.49 -1.43 -1.08
C GLY A 56 1.19 -0.99 -2.38
N ILE A 57 0.78 0.15 -2.95
CA ILE A 57 1.31 0.70 -4.22
C ILE A 57 2.86 0.66 -4.26
N SER A 58 3.54 0.91 -3.14
CA SER A 58 5.01 0.86 -3.06
C SER A 58 5.59 -0.52 -3.33
N TYR A 59 4.94 -1.60 -2.86
CA TYR A 59 5.40 -2.97 -3.10
C TYR A 59 5.27 -3.33 -4.57
N GLU A 60 4.12 -3.03 -5.19
CA GLU A 60 3.91 -3.36 -6.60
C GLU A 60 4.78 -2.53 -7.54
N THR A 61 5.00 -1.25 -7.21
CA THR A 61 5.95 -0.40 -7.93
C THR A 61 7.37 -0.96 -7.82
N ALA A 62 7.80 -1.40 -6.63
CA ALA A 62 9.12 -2.00 -6.43
C ALA A 62 9.26 -3.34 -7.19
N ALA A 63 8.22 -4.17 -7.17
CA ALA A 63 8.18 -5.43 -7.90
C ALA A 63 8.37 -5.19 -9.40
N LEU A 64 7.68 -4.22 -10.00
CA LEU A 64 7.85 -3.88 -11.41
C LEU A 64 9.23 -3.32 -11.74
N ILE A 65 9.78 -2.45 -10.88
CA ILE A 65 11.14 -1.89 -11.04
C ILE A 65 12.20 -2.99 -11.05
N VAL A 66 12.02 -4.07 -10.28
CA VAL A 66 13.00 -5.16 -10.18
C VAL A 66 12.74 -6.26 -11.22
N LEU A 67 11.50 -6.73 -11.34
CA LEU A 67 11.16 -7.88 -12.18
C LEU A 67 11.28 -7.57 -13.68
N THR A 68 10.97 -6.33 -14.08
CA THR A 68 11.07 -5.92 -15.48
C THR A 68 12.50 -6.01 -16.04
N PRO A 69 13.53 -5.38 -15.43
CA PRO A 69 14.90 -5.53 -15.90
C PRO A 69 15.41 -6.96 -15.75
N VAL A 70 15.01 -7.70 -14.70
CA VAL A 70 15.36 -9.12 -14.56
C VAL A 70 14.84 -9.93 -15.76
N PHE A 71 13.57 -9.76 -16.12
CA PHE A 71 12.96 -10.41 -17.28
C PHE A 71 13.72 -10.07 -18.57
N LEU A 72 14.00 -8.78 -18.81
CA LEU A 72 14.73 -8.33 -20.00
C LEU A 72 16.14 -8.93 -20.09
N VAL A 73 16.87 -8.99 -18.97
CA VAL A 73 18.22 -9.58 -18.89
C VAL A 73 18.16 -11.09 -19.16
N LEU A 74 17.22 -11.81 -18.56
CA LEU A 74 17.04 -13.25 -18.81
C LEU A 74 16.68 -13.52 -20.26
N MET A 75 15.74 -12.76 -20.83
CA MET A 75 15.37 -12.86 -22.24
C MET A 75 16.53 -12.50 -23.16
N ARG A 76 17.38 -11.55 -22.78
CA ARG A 76 18.60 -11.21 -23.53
C ARG A 76 19.58 -12.39 -23.55
N PHE A 77 19.77 -13.09 -22.44
CA PHE A 77 20.61 -14.29 -22.38
C PHE A 77 20.03 -15.44 -23.20
N ILE A 78 18.72 -15.69 -23.09
CA ILE A 78 18.03 -16.72 -23.88
C ILE A 78 18.17 -16.43 -25.37
N ARG A 79 17.86 -15.20 -25.83
CA ARG A 79 17.99 -14.83 -27.25
C ARG A 79 19.42 -14.92 -27.76
N ARG A 80 20.42 -14.49 -26.96
CA ARG A 80 21.84 -14.67 -27.32
C ARG A 80 22.20 -16.15 -27.51
N GLY A 81 21.70 -17.01 -26.62
CA GLY A 81 21.90 -18.46 -26.71
C GLY A 81 21.28 -19.06 -27.97
N ILE A 82 20.07 -18.65 -28.34
CA ILE A 82 19.38 -19.13 -29.55
C ILE A 82 20.08 -18.68 -30.83
N VAL A 83 20.60 -17.44 -30.86
CA VAL A 83 21.37 -16.95 -32.02
C VAL A 83 22.69 -17.71 -32.19
N ALA A 84 23.34 -18.09 -31.09
CA ALA A 84 24.58 -18.86 -31.13
C ALA A 84 24.35 -20.33 -31.51
N ASP A 85 23.21 -20.91 -31.13
CA ASP A 85 22.84 -22.29 -31.42
C ASP A 85 21.33 -22.37 -31.75
N PRO A 86 20.97 -22.37 -33.05
CA PRO A 86 19.58 -22.38 -33.50
C PRO A 86 18.77 -23.59 -33.00
N SER A 87 19.41 -24.72 -32.67
CA SER A 87 18.74 -25.91 -32.15
C SER A 87 18.08 -25.66 -30.78
N ARG A 88 18.54 -24.63 -30.05
CA ARG A 88 17.95 -24.20 -28.79
C ARG A 88 16.57 -23.57 -28.94
N ASN A 89 16.20 -23.14 -30.15
CA ASN A 89 14.89 -22.55 -30.41
C ASN A 89 13.75 -23.59 -30.28
N GLU A 90 14.07 -24.87 -30.48
CA GLU A 90 13.12 -25.98 -30.46
C GLU A 90 13.06 -26.72 -29.11
N ILE A 91 13.72 -26.18 -28.08
CA ILE A 91 13.73 -26.79 -26.75
C ILE A 91 12.30 -26.91 -26.22
N TRP A 92 11.97 -28.10 -25.67
CA TRP A 92 10.65 -28.41 -25.13
C TRP A 92 10.17 -27.38 -24.10
N ILE A 93 11.08 -26.85 -23.27
CA ILE A 93 10.77 -25.86 -22.24
C ILE A 93 10.13 -24.62 -22.85
N ARG A 94 10.62 -24.10 -23.98
CA ARG A 94 10.02 -22.93 -24.65
C ARG A 94 8.59 -23.23 -25.08
N ARG A 95 8.36 -24.39 -25.69
CA ARG A 95 7.01 -24.77 -26.14
C ARG A 95 6.05 -24.88 -24.95
N TRP A 96 6.45 -25.58 -23.90
CA TRP A 96 5.65 -25.69 -22.67
C TRP A 96 5.42 -24.34 -22.00
N ALA A 97 6.42 -23.46 -22.01
CA ALA A 97 6.32 -22.10 -21.55
C ALA A 97 5.20 -21.32 -22.26
N LEU A 98 5.15 -21.37 -23.60
CA LEU A 98 4.10 -20.73 -24.39
C LEU A 98 2.71 -21.31 -24.10
N PHE A 99 2.58 -22.64 -24.09
CA PHE A 99 1.30 -23.30 -23.78
C PHE A 99 0.82 -23.02 -22.36
N LEU A 100 1.74 -23.02 -21.38
CA LEU A 100 1.41 -22.68 -20.00
C LEU A 100 0.94 -21.22 -19.90
N THR A 101 1.58 -20.28 -20.60
CA THR A 101 1.17 -18.88 -20.60
C THR A 101 -0.23 -18.70 -21.18
N LEU A 102 -0.53 -19.36 -22.31
CA LEU A 102 -1.85 -19.34 -22.93
C LEU A 102 -2.92 -19.97 -22.05
N PHE A 103 -2.60 -21.09 -21.39
CA PHE A 103 -3.51 -21.74 -20.45
C PHE A 103 -3.83 -20.85 -19.26
N LEU A 104 -2.80 -20.25 -18.64
CA LEU A 104 -2.99 -19.35 -17.51
C LEU A 104 -3.78 -18.10 -17.91
N ALA A 105 -3.47 -17.46 -19.04
CA ALA A 105 -4.21 -16.30 -19.52
C ALA A 105 -5.70 -16.64 -19.78
N GLY A 106 -5.98 -17.79 -20.41
CA GLY A 106 -7.35 -18.26 -20.63
C GLY A 106 -8.07 -18.56 -19.32
N ALA A 107 -7.41 -19.24 -18.38
CA ALA A 107 -7.96 -19.52 -17.05
C ALA A 107 -8.26 -18.23 -16.27
N THR A 108 -7.37 -17.23 -16.32
CA THR A 108 -7.59 -15.93 -15.71
C THR A 108 -8.81 -15.22 -16.27
N ILE A 109 -9.01 -15.21 -17.59
CA ILE A 109 -10.20 -14.64 -18.22
C ILE A 109 -11.48 -15.33 -17.74
N VAL A 110 -11.47 -16.67 -17.67
CA VAL A 110 -12.63 -17.44 -17.19
C VAL A 110 -12.94 -17.12 -15.73
N VAL A 111 -11.93 -17.10 -14.86
CA VAL A 111 -12.10 -16.76 -13.44
C VAL A 111 -12.65 -15.33 -13.28
N ASP A 112 -12.12 -14.37 -14.02
CA ASP A 112 -12.54 -12.97 -13.97
C ASP A 112 -14.02 -12.79 -14.39
N LEU A 113 -14.46 -13.48 -15.45
CA LEU A 113 -15.86 -13.50 -15.86
C LEU A 113 -16.78 -14.20 -14.84
N ILE A 114 -16.31 -15.27 -14.19
CA ILE A 114 -17.05 -15.94 -13.10
C ILE A 114 -17.24 -14.96 -11.94
N VAL A 115 -16.20 -14.21 -11.54
CA VAL A 115 -16.28 -13.22 -10.46
C VAL A 115 -17.26 -12.11 -10.82
N LEU A 116 -17.18 -11.54 -12.03
CA LEU A 116 -18.14 -10.54 -12.53
C LEU A 116 -19.58 -11.04 -12.41
N LEU A 117 -19.87 -12.23 -12.96
CA LEU A 117 -21.22 -12.78 -12.94
C LEU A 117 -21.68 -13.11 -11.52
N ASN A 118 -20.80 -13.64 -10.67
CA ASN A 118 -21.14 -13.99 -9.30
C ASN A 118 -21.50 -12.75 -8.47
N THR A 119 -20.71 -11.67 -8.56
CA THR A 119 -21.00 -10.37 -7.94
C THR A 119 -22.33 -9.81 -8.42
N TYR A 120 -22.58 -9.83 -9.73
CA TYR A 120 -23.86 -9.37 -10.30
C TYR A 120 -25.05 -10.20 -9.80
N LEU A 121 -24.93 -11.54 -9.76
CA LEU A 121 -25.98 -12.44 -9.31
C LEU A 121 -26.25 -12.37 -7.80
N GLN A 122 -25.27 -11.96 -7.00
CA GLN A 122 -25.45 -11.68 -5.57
C GLN A 122 -26.19 -10.37 -5.30
N GLY A 123 -26.45 -9.56 -6.34
CA GLY A 123 -27.12 -8.28 -6.23
C GLY A 123 -26.22 -7.19 -5.63
N GLU A 124 -24.90 -7.36 -5.68
CA GLU A 124 -23.96 -6.33 -5.28
C GLU A 124 -23.95 -5.20 -6.33
N ASP A 125 -23.77 -3.95 -5.88
CA ASP A 125 -23.64 -2.81 -6.78
C ASP A 125 -22.40 -2.96 -7.67
N LEU A 126 -22.59 -3.03 -8.98
CA LEU A 126 -21.51 -2.99 -9.98
C LEU A 126 -20.90 -1.58 -10.02
N THR A 127 -20.08 -1.27 -9.02
CA THR A 127 -19.38 0.01 -8.94
C THR A 127 -18.49 0.22 -10.17
N ALA A 128 -18.31 1.48 -10.58
CA ALA A 128 -17.39 1.82 -11.68
C ALA A 128 -15.97 1.28 -11.43
N GLY A 129 -15.51 1.29 -10.17
CA GLY A 129 -14.23 0.72 -9.76
C GLY A 129 -14.15 -0.79 -10.01
N PHE A 130 -15.19 -1.56 -9.66
CA PHE A 130 -15.24 -2.99 -9.92
C PHE A 130 -15.18 -3.31 -11.42
N LEU A 131 -15.99 -2.64 -12.24
CA LEU A 131 -16.00 -2.85 -13.69
C LEU A 131 -14.66 -2.50 -14.36
N LEU A 132 -13.98 -1.44 -13.88
CA LEU A 132 -12.65 -1.09 -14.37
C LEU A 132 -11.59 -2.15 -14.01
N LYS A 133 -11.70 -2.79 -12.84
CA LYS A 133 -10.80 -3.89 -12.45
C LYS A 133 -10.98 -5.11 -13.34
N VAL A 134 -12.22 -5.53 -13.57
CA VAL A 134 -12.54 -6.64 -14.50
C VAL A 134 -12.05 -6.32 -15.91
N LEU A 135 -12.34 -5.10 -16.41
CA LEU A 135 -11.85 -4.67 -17.72
C LEU A 135 -10.32 -4.70 -17.81
N THR A 136 -9.63 -4.31 -16.74
CA THR A 136 -8.16 -4.35 -16.67
C THR A 136 -7.64 -5.77 -16.82
N VAL A 137 -8.22 -6.74 -16.10
CA VAL A 137 -7.82 -8.16 -16.19
C VAL A 137 -8.10 -8.70 -17.59
N LEU A 138 -9.29 -8.45 -18.15
CA LEU A 138 -9.64 -8.87 -19.51
C LEU A 138 -8.68 -8.29 -20.56
N LEU A 139 -8.32 -7.02 -20.45
CA LEU A 139 -7.39 -6.39 -21.39
C LEU A 139 -5.97 -6.95 -21.26
N VAL A 140 -5.44 -7.10 -20.04
CA VAL A 140 -4.08 -7.59 -19.84
C VAL A 140 -3.97 -9.06 -20.22
N ALA A 141 -4.88 -9.91 -19.74
CA ALA A 141 -4.90 -11.33 -20.07
C ALA A 141 -5.24 -11.57 -21.55
N GLY A 142 -6.20 -10.83 -22.10
CA GLY A 142 -6.60 -10.94 -23.51
C GLY A 142 -5.53 -10.49 -24.49
N LEU A 143 -4.92 -9.32 -24.28
CA LEU A 143 -3.80 -8.87 -25.11
C LEU A 143 -2.57 -9.78 -24.97
N GLY A 144 -2.31 -10.27 -23.75
CA GLY A 144 -1.29 -11.30 -23.51
C GLY A 144 -1.58 -12.58 -24.30
N PHE A 145 -2.80 -13.10 -24.23
CA PHE A 145 -3.22 -14.29 -24.97
C PHE A 145 -3.03 -14.11 -26.48
N VAL A 146 -3.48 -12.98 -27.04
CA VAL A 146 -3.31 -12.64 -28.46
C VAL A 146 -1.83 -12.49 -28.83
N HIS A 147 -1.00 -11.95 -27.94
CA HIS A 147 0.44 -11.85 -28.18
C HIS A 147 1.12 -13.22 -28.25
N PHE A 148 0.81 -14.11 -27.31
CA PHE A 148 1.42 -15.44 -27.22
C PHE A 148 0.89 -16.40 -28.30
N ILE A 149 -0.37 -16.29 -28.73
CA ILE A 149 -0.90 -17.08 -29.86
C ILE A 149 -0.26 -16.63 -31.19
N ALA A 150 0.00 -15.33 -31.34
CA ALA A 150 0.72 -14.80 -32.49
C ALA A 150 2.18 -15.30 -32.54
N ASP A 151 2.84 -15.47 -31.39
CA ASP A 151 4.17 -16.11 -31.33
C ASP A 151 4.11 -17.58 -31.76
N LEU A 152 3.08 -18.30 -31.30
CA LEU A 152 2.88 -19.71 -31.65
C LEU A 152 2.61 -19.92 -33.16
N TRP A 153 1.95 -18.97 -33.82
CA TRP A 153 1.75 -18.96 -35.27
C TRP A 153 2.96 -18.43 -36.06
N GLY A 154 4.04 -18.01 -35.39
CA GLY A 154 5.24 -17.46 -36.02
C GLY A 154 5.05 -16.07 -36.62
N TYR A 155 3.99 -15.34 -36.23
CA TYR A 155 3.70 -14.01 -36.78
C TYR A 155 4.82 -13.00 -36.47
N TRP A 156 5.37 -13.03 -35.25
CA TRP A 156 6.46 -12.13 -34.85
C TRP A 156 7.78 -12.41 -35.57
N GLU A 157 7.99 -13.63 -36.06
CA GLU A 157 9.14 -13.98 -36.91
C GLU A 157 8.97 -13.43 -38.33
N ARG A 158 7.74 -13.44 -38.86
CA ARG A 158 7.41 -12.88 -40.18
C ARG A 158 7.42 -11.36 -40.19
N GLU A 159 6.97 -10.73 -39.11
CA GLU A 159 6.83 -9.27 -39.00
C GLU A 159 7.67 -8.68 -37.83
N PRO A 160 9.01 -8.66 -37.94
CA PRO A 160 9.88 -8.25 -36.84
C PRO A 160 9.73 -6.76 -36.49
N MET A 161 9.27 -5.92 -37.42
CA MET A 161 8.99 -4.50 -37.14
C MET A 161 7.81 -4.32 -36.19
N ARG A 162 6.70 -5.03 -36.42
CA ARG A 162 5.53 -4.99 -35.53
C ARG A 162 5.85 -5.59 -34.16
N ALA A 163 6.64 -6.66 -34.12
CA ALA A 163 7.14 -7.23 -32.86
C ALA A 163 7.93 -6.22 -32.03
N ARG A 164 8.83 -5.45 -32.66
CA ARG A 164 9.59 -4.38 -31.96
C ARG A 164 8.67 -3.26 -31.47
N LEU A 165 7.70 -2.85 -32.26
CA LEU A 165 6.75 -1.80 -31.88
C LEU A 165 5.95 -2.19 -30.63
N VAL A 166 5.42 -3.42 -30.59
CA VAL A 166 4.70 -3.94 -29.43
C VAL A 166 5.61 -3.99 -28.20
N ASN A 167 6.85 -4.47 -28.33
CA ASN A 167 7.80 -4.51 -27.22
C ASN A 167 8.11 -3.11 -26.66
N TRP A 168 8.31 -2.10 -27.54
CA TRP A 168 8.52 -0.72 -27.11
C TRP A 168 7.26 -0.12 -26.48
N GLY A 169 6.08 -0.41 -27.03
CA GLY A 169 4.80 0.05 -26.47
C GLY A 169 4.56 -0.49 -25.06
N VAL A 170 4.78 -1.80 -24.85
CA VAL A 170 4.66 -2.44 -23.53
C VAL A 170 5.71 -1.87 -22.56
N GLY A 171 6.96 -1.70 -23.02
CA GLY A 171 8.01 -1.08 -22.20
C GLY A 171 7.67 0.34 -21.76
N LEU A 172 7.16 1.17 -22.68
CA LEU A 172 6.70 2.52 -22.38
C LEU A 172 5.53 2.51 -21.39
N LEU A 173 4.56 1.61 -21.60
CA LEU A 173 3.41 1.45 -20.71
C LEU A 173 3.86 1.17 -19.27
N VAL A 174 4.75 0.20 -19.08
CA VAL A 174 5.29 -0.13 -17.74
C VAL A 174 6.00 1.06 -17.10
N ILE A 175 6.82 1.80 -17.87
CA ILE A 175 7.51 2.99 -17.37
C ILE A 175 6.49 4.06 -16.93
N VAL A 176 5.49 4.34 -17.77
CA VAL A 176 4.44 5.31 -17.45
C VAL A 176 3.67 4.91 -16.19
N THR A 177 3.31 3.63 -16.04
CA THR A 177 2.63 3.13 -14.85
C THR A 177 3.49 3.28 -13.60
N ILE A 178 4.78 2.94 -13.65
CA ILE A 178 5.71 3.13 -12.52
C ILE A 178 5.81 4.61 -12.14
N LEU A 179 5.97 5.50 -13.12
CA LEU A 179 6.07 6.94 -12.88
C LEU A 179 4.78 7.49 -12.26
N ALA A 180 3.62 7.06 -12.75
CA ALA A 180 2.32 7.43 -12.19
C ALA A 180 2.21 7.04 -10.70
N GLY A 181 2.78 5.90 -10.30
CA GLY A 181 2.79 5.45 -8.90
C GLY A 181 3.46 6.43 -7.94
N PHE A 182 4.58 7.03 -8.35
CA PHE A 182 5.27 8.05 -7.55
C PHE A 182 4.47 9.34 -7.41
N PHE A 183 3.75 9.76 -8.46
CA PHE A 183 2.88 10.94 -8.39
C PHE A 183 1.63 10.69 -7.54
N ILE A 184 1.08 9.48 -7.60
CA ILE A 184 -0.17 9.14 -6.89
C ILE A 184 0.07 8.97 -5.39
N VAL A 185 1.11 8.25 -4.97
CA VAL A 185 1.38 7.97 -3.53
C VAL A 185 2.14 9.09 -2.85
N GLY A 186 2.93 9.83 -3.63
CA GLY A 186 3.95 10.72 -3.09
C GLY A 186 5.31 10.05 -3.01
N THR A 187 6.31 10.88 -2.82
CA THR A 187 7.72 10.48 -2.77
C THR A 187 8.05 9.78 -1.44
N PRO A 188 9.13 8.96 -1.39
CA PRO A 188 9.58 8.34 -0.15
C PRO A 188 9.79 9.33 1.00
N GLN A 189 10.24 10.55 0.71
CA GLN A 189 10.39 11.62 1.71
C GLN A 189 9.04 12.05 2.30
N GLN A 190 8.02 12.22 1.45
CA GLN A 190 6.66 12.58 1.89
C GLN A 190 6.05 11.48 2.75
N ILE A 191 6.17 10.21 2.34
CA ILE A 191 5.67 9.08 3.13
C ILE A 191 6.39 8.96 4.48
N ARG A 192 7.70 9.22 4.53
CA ARG A 192 8.45 9.25 5.79
C ARG A 192 7.94 10.36 6.71
N ALA A 193 7.71 11.55 6.17
CA ALA A 193 7.16 12.68 6.92
C ALA A 193 5.77 12.36 7.49
N GLN A 194 4.87 11.78 6.68
CA GLN A 194 3.55 11.34 7.14
C GLN A 194 3.61 10.28 8.24
N LYS A 195 4.52 9.30 8.14
CA LYS A 195 4.74 8.30 9.20
C LYS A 195 5.26 8.93 10.48
N GLN A 196 6.14 9.92 10.38
CA GLN A 196 6.64 10.67 11.53
C GLN A 196 5.53 11.49 12.18
N ASP A 197 4.67 12.15 11.40
CA ASP A 197 3.49 12.86 11.90
C ASP A 197 2.52 11.91 12.62
N ALA A 198 2.29 10.70 12.08
CA ALA A 198 1.47 9.69 12.73
C ALA A 198 2.06 9.20 14.07
N ILE A 199 3.38 9.02 14.14
CA ILE A 199 4.09 8.69 15.39
C ILE A 199 3.95 9.84 16.39
N ARG A 200 4.09 11.11 15.97
CA ARG A 200 3.87 12.27 16.85
C ARG A 200 2.47 12.27 17.44
N VAL A 201 1.43 12.03 16.63
CA VAL A 201 0.05 11.92 17.15
C VAL A 201 -0.08 10.79 18.17
N GLN A 202 0.48 9.61 17.88
CA GLN A 202 0.46 8.46 18.79
C GLN A 202 1.19 8.77 20.11
N ASP A 203 2.34 9.44 20.05
CA ASP A 203 3.13 9.85 21.20
C ASP A 203 2.36 10.86 22.06
N LEU A 204 1.75 11.87 21.44
CA LEU A 204 0.94 12.87 22.13
C LEU A 204 -0.30 12.24 22.79
N GLN A 205 -0.94 11.27 22.14
CA GLN A 205 -2.03 10.48 22.73
C GLN A 205 -1.56 9.69 23.95
N ALA A 206 -0.39 9.04 23.87
CA ALA A 206 0.18 8.31 24.99
C ALA A 206 0.51 9.26 26.17
N ILE A 207 1.15 10.41 25.90
CA ILE A 207 1.47 11.42 26.90
C ILE A 207 0.19 11.97 27.55
N GLN A 208 -0.85 12.26 26.75
CA GLN A 208 -2.14 12.70 27.26
C GLN A 208 -2.70 11.70 28.28
N TRP A 209 -2.69 10.41 27.98
CA TRP A 209 -3.18 9.39 28.92
C TRP A 209 -2.33 9.31 30.19
N GLN A 210 -1.02 9.51 30.09
CA GLN A 210 -0.15 9.57 31.27
C GLN A 210 -0.44 10.79 32.15
N ILE A 211 -0.73 11.95 31.54
CA ILE A 211 -1.13 13.16 32.28
C ILE A 211 -2.45 12.95 33.01
N VAL A 212 -3.44 12.35 32.35
CA VAL A 212 -4.75 12.02 32.96
C VAL A 212 -4.55 11.06 34.12
N ASN A 213 -3.79 9.98 33.95
CA ASN A 213 -3.48 9.03 35.01
C ASN A 213 -2.77 9.68 36.20
N TYR A 214 -1.77 10.53 35.93
CA TYR A 214 -1.05 11.28 36.97
C TYR A 214 -2.00 12.17 37.77
N TRP A 215 -2.90 12.88 37.09
CA TRP A 215 -3.91 13.71 37.72
C TRP A 215 -4.91 12.87 38.54
N GLN A 216 -5.38 11.72 38.05
CA GLN A 216 -6.29 10.87 38.82
C GLN A 216 -5.66 10.33 40.11
N GLN A 217 -4.34 10.14 40.14
CA GLN A 217 -3.63 9.66 41.33
C GLN A 217 -3.28 10.78 42.32
N LYS A 218 -2.84 11.93 41.82
CA LYS A 218 -2.27 13.01 42.64
C LYS A 218 -3.18 14.23 42.77
N GLU A 219 -4.28 14.27 42.03
CA GLU A 219 -5.25 15.37 41.94
C GLU A 219 -4.59 16.71 41.55
N LYS A 220 -3.43 16.65 40.89
CA LYS A 220 -2.65 17.79 40.40
C LYS A 220 -2.04 17.44 39.06
N LEU A 221 -2.04 18.39 38.14
CA LEU A 221 -1.31 18.26 36.88
C LEU A 221 0.21 18.24 37.13
N PRO A 222 1.00 17.53 36.32
CA PRO A 222 2.46 17.55 36.43
C PRO A 222 3.00 18.95 36.12
N ALA A 223 4.02 19.41 36.85
CA ALA A 223 4.65 20.71 36.57
C ALA A 223 5.49 20.68 35.28
N ALA A 224 6.02 19.51 34.92
CA ALA A 224 6.77 19.25 33.71
C ALA A 224 6.57 17.78 33.30
N LEU A 225 6.74 17.48 32.01
CA LEU A 225 6.61 16.09 31.52
C LEU A 225 7.56 15.13 32.23
N SER A 226 8.77 15.56 32.60
CA SER A 226 9.71 14.72 33.36
C SER A 226 9.15 14.16 34.66
N GLY A 227 8.11 14.77 35.24
CA GLY A 227 7.39 14.25 36.42
C GLY A 227 6.51 13.04 36.14
N LEU A 228 6.29 12.68 34.87
CA LEU A 228 5.58 11.48 34.42
C LEU A 228 6.51 10.26 34.30
N ASN A 229 7.84 10.47 34.32
CA ASN A 229 8.79 9.37 34.30
C ASN A 229 8.68 8.57 35.59
N ASP A 230 8.53 7.26 35.46
CA ASP A 230 8.48 6.34 36.59
C ASP A 230 9.38 5.13 36.30
N PRO A 231 10.49 4.96 37.05
CA PRO A 231 11.41 3.86 36.85
C PRO A 231 10.80 2.49 37.21
N ILE A 232 9.74 2.44 38.03
CA ILE A 232 9.10 1.19 38.46
C ILE A 232 8.26 0.61 37.32
N THR A 233 7.51 1.47 36.64
CA THR A 233 6.69 1.09 35.47
C THR A 233 7.47 1.11 34.16
N ASN A 234 8.77 1.46 34.20
CA ASN A 234 9.61 1.70 33.03
C ASN A 234 8.94 2.66 32.03
N ASN A 235 8.24 3.67 32.56
CA ASN A 235 7.53 4.63 31.75
C ASN A 235 8.53 5.67 31.21
N ILE A 236 8.98 5.46 29.98
CA ILE A 236 9.88 6.36 29.26
C ILE A 236 9.03 7.21 28.32
N LEU A 237 9.11 8.53 28.48
CA LEU A 237 8.42 9.45 27.59
C LEU A 237 8.96 9.35 26.16
N PRO A 238 8.07 9.27 25.15
CA PRO A 238 8.52 9.31 23.77
C PRO A 238 9.13 10.67 23.44
N LEU A 239 10.07 10.65 22.50
CA LEU A 239 10.74 11.83 21.95
C LEU A 239 10.37 11.99 20.49
N ASP A 240 10.42 13.22 19.97
CA ASP A 240 10.10 13.48 18.57
C ASP A 240 10.95 12.57 17.65
N PRO A 241 10.32 11.82 16.71
CA PRO A 241 11.02 10.82 15.92
C PRO A 241 12.09 11.44 15.01
N GLN A 242 11.98 12.73 14.67
CA GLN A 242 12.89 13.47 13.81
C GLN A 242 13.93 14.27 14.62
N THR A 243 13.50 15.12 15.55
CA THR A 243 14.41 16.03 16.28
C THR A 243 15.05 15.39 17.50
N LYS A 244 14.47 14.30 18.03
CA LYS A 244 14.84 13.65 19.30
C LYS A 244 14.69 14.55 20.52
N GLU A 245 13.94 15.63 20.39
CA GLU A 245 13.61 16.54 21.50
C GLU A 245 12.34 16.06 22.21
N ALA A 246 12.17 16.48 23.47
CA ALA A 246 10.96 16.22 24.21
C ALA A 246 9.80 17.06 23.67
N TYR A 247 8.59 16.50 23.68
CA TYR A 247 7.39 17.24 23.31
C TYR A 247 7.12 18.43 24.24
N GLU A 248 6.50 19.47 23.70
CA GLU A 248 6.20 20.66 24.50
C GLU A 248 4.92 20.45 25.31
N TYR A 249 4.97 20.87 26.58
CA TYR A 249 3.86 20.76 27.52
C TYR A 249 3.77 22.01 28.39
N SER A 250 2.55 22.50 28.60
CA SER A 250 2.27 23.54 29.59
C SER A 250 0.91 23.31 30.24
N SER A 251 0.84 23.42 31.57
CA SER A 251 -0.44 23.53 32.27
C SER A 251 -1.02 24.93 32.04
N THR A 252 -2.25 25.00 31.52
CA THR A 252 -2.95 26.26 31.23
C THR A 252 -4.04 26.57 32.27
N GLY A 253 -4.35 25.61 33.14
CA GLY A 253 -5.27 25.78 34.27
C GLY A 253 -5.16 24.62 35.27
N ALA A 254 -6.12 24.52 36.19
CA ALA A 254 -6.15 23.45 37.19
C ALA A 254 -6.43 22.05 36.60
N LEU A 255 -7.23 22.01 35.53
CA LEU A 255 -7.63 20.80 34.80
C LEU A 255 -7.30 20.86 33.30
N SER A 256 -6.68 21.96 32.86
CA SER A 256 -6.40 22.23 31.46
C SER A 256 -4.90 22.24 31.20
N PHE A 257 -4.50 21.63 30.10
CA PHE A 257 -3.13 21.56 29.65
C PHE A 257 -3.03 21.62 28.14
N LYS A 258 -1.83 21.89 27.66
CA LYS A 258 -1.51 22.05 26.24
C LYS A 258 -0.34 21.15 25.88
N LEU A 259 -0.47 20.45 24.75
CA LEU A 259 0.57 19.61 24.17
C LEU A 259 0.87 20.10 22.76
N CYS A 260 2.13 20.41 22.46
CA CYS A 260 2.51 20.87 21.12
C CYS A 260 3.51 19.93 20.46
N ALA A 261 3.39 19.83 19.13
CA ALA A 261 4.37 19.22 18.26
C ALA A 261 4.46 20.01 16.94
N THR A 262 5.52 19.77 16.19
CA THR A 262 5.68 20.36 14.84
C THR A 262 5.44 19.28 13.80
N PHE A 263 4.40 19.45 13.00
CA PHE A 263 4.00 18.51 11.96
C PHE A 263 4.54 18.94 10.60
N ALA A 264 4.96 17.97 9.80
CA ALA A 264 5.43 18.25 8.43
C ALA A 264 4.27 18.47 7.47
N ASN A 265 3.14 17.79 7.68
CA ASN A 265 1.96 17.85 6.83
C ASN A 265 0.69 18.16 7.63
N GLU A 266 -0.35 18.60 6.93
CA GLU A 266 -1.71 18.59 7.47
C GLU A 266 -2.19 17.13 7.67
N GLY A 267 -2.89 16.87 8.77
CA GLY A 267 -3.29 15.52 9.16
C GLY A 267 -4.29 15.50 10.32
N GLY A 268 -4.49 14.31 10.90
CA GLY A 268 -5.31 14.11 12.11
C GLY A 268 -6.59 13.31 11.95
N THR A 269 -6.67 12.48 10.92
CA THR A 269 -7.61 11.36 10.88
C THR A 269 -6.84 10.06 11.02
N ASN A 270 -7.42 9.05 11.67
CA ASN A 270 -6.84 7.72 11.87
C ASN A 270 -6.22 7.19 10.57
N VAL A 271 -4.90 7.35 10.43
CA VAL A 271 -4.13 6.75 9.34
C VAL A 271 -3.88 5.29 9.73
N LEU A 272 -4.96 4.52 9.80
CA LEU A 272 -4.83 3.07 9.71
C LEU A 272 -4.42 2.77 8.26
N GLN A 273 -3.14 2.45 8.08
CA GLN A 273 -2.56 1.89 6.86
C GLN A 273 -2.54 2.78 5.60
N GLY A 274 -2.17 4.06 5.73
CA GLY A 274 -1.82 4.89 4.55
C GLY A 274 -2.97 5.17 3.57
N ARG A 275 -4.21 4.86 3.97
CA ARG A 275 -5.42 5.29 3.28
C ARG A 275 -5.99 6.45 4.06
N SER A 276 -5.94 7.64 3.48
CA SER A 276 -6.72 8.79 3.91
C SER A 276 -8.20 8.44 3.71
N MET A 277 -8.85 7.89 4.72
CA MET A 277 -10.31 7.78 4.71
C MET A 277 -10.89 9.17 4.93
N PRO A 278 -11.69 9.72 4.01
CA PRO A 278 -12.61 10.78 4.36
C PRO A 278 -13.61 10.18 5.35
N LEU A 279 -13.55 10.61 6.61
CA LEU A 279 -14.60 10.26 7.56
C LEU A 279 -15.89 11.00 7.19
N PRO A 280 -17.06 10.44 7.53
CA PRO A 280 -18.33 11.14 7.48
C PRO A 280 -18.18 12.51 8.14
N THR A 281 -18.81 13.52 7.53
CA THR A 281 -19.00 14.85 8.14
C THR A 281 -19.40 14.66 9.59
N GLU A 282 -18.55 15.17 10.48
CA GLU A 282 -18.72 15.35 11.93
C GLU A 282 -19.69 14.36 12.61
N PRO A 283 -19.22 13.43 13.47
CA PRO A 283 -20.14 12.80 14.39
C PRO A 283 -20.67 13.91 15.31
N VAL A 284 -21.83 14.48 14.97
CA VAL A 284 -22.53 15.47 15.78
C VAL A 284 -22.57 14.89 17.19
N GLY A 285 -21.80 15.49 18.10
CA GLY A 285 -21.84 15.12 19.49
C GLY A 285 -23.28 15.22 19.94
N ALA A 286 -23.85 14.10 20.40
CA ALA A 286 -25.08 14.16 21.15
C ALA A 286 -24.88 15.21 22.24
N GLU A 287 -25.70 16.27 22.22
CA GLU A 287 -25.71 17.39 23.16
C GLU A 287 -24.80 18.61 22.89
N GLY A 288 -24.29 18.83 21.67
CA GLY A 288 -23.68 20.14 21.32
C GLY A 288 -22.48 20.56 22.18
N LYS A 289 -21.82 19.60 22.83
CA LYS A 289 -20.53 19.78 23.49
C LYS A 289 -19.43 19.68 22.44
N ASP A 290 -18.54 20.66 22.41
CA ASP A 290 -17.33 20.64 21.58
C ASP A 290 -16.65 19.28 21.71
N ILE A 291 -16.65 18.53 20.62
CA ILE A 291 -15.93 17.28 20.52
C ILE A 291 -14.46 17.70 20.62
N GLN A 292 -13.81 17.33 21.72
CA GLN A 292 -12.39 17.61 21.91
C GLN A 292 -11.63 17.15 20.67
N ASP A 293 -10.99 18.12 20.01
CA ASP A 293 -10.14 18.03 18.82
C ASP A 293 -9.62 16.61 18.54
N ASN A 294 -10.01 16.01 17.41
CA ASN A 294 -9.70 14.61 17.06
C ASN A 294 -8.23 14.40 16.61
N TRP A 295 -7.31 15.23 17.09
CA TRP A 295 -5.90 15.32 16.67
C TRP A 295 -5.73 15.89 15.26
N GLN A 296 -6.69 16.68 14.78
CA GLN A 296 -6.57 17.44 13.54
C GLN A 296 -5.50 18.52 13.66
N HIS A 297 -4.59 18.56 12.71
CA HIS A 297 -3.47 19.49 12.72
C HIS A 297 -3.14 20.00 11.32
N ALA A 298 -2.83 21.29 11.23
CA ALA A 298 -2.17 21.87 10.07
C ALA A 298 -0.67 21.49 10.05
N ALA A 299 0.00 21.77 8.93
CA ALA A 299 1.45 21.72 8.88
C ALA A 299 2.05 22.84 9.76
N GLY A 300 3.20 22.56 10.38
CA GLY A 300 3.89 23.47 11.29
C GLY A 300 3.63 23.16 12.77
N ARG A 301 3.95 24.11 13.64
CA ARG A 301 3.77 23.96 15.09
C ARG A 301 2.30 24.07 15.45
N VAL A 302 1.72 22.98 15.94
CA VAL A 302 0.33 22.90 16.38
C VAL A 302 0.30 22.48 17.84
N CYS A 303 -0.61 23.08 18.59
CA CYS A 303 -0.79 22.79 20.00
C CYS A 303 -2.23 22.40 20.29
N PHE A 304 -2.41 21.22 20.89
CA PHE A 304 -3.69 20.69 21.29
C PHE A 304 -3.98 21.10 22.74
N GLU A 305 -5.08 21.81 22.93
CA GLU A 305 -5.58 22.17 24.26
C GLU A 305 -6.56 21.10 24.73
N ARG A 306 -6.34 20.60 25.94
CA ARG A 306 -7.10 19.51 26.53
C ARG A 306 -7.54 19.91 27.93
N THR A 307 -8.79 19.57 28.25
CA THR A 307 -9.34 19.78 29.58
C THR A 307 -9.82 18.43 30.11
N ILE A 308 -9.35 18.07 31.30
CA ILE A 308 -9.77 16.85 32.00
C ILE A 308 -11.19 17.07 32.51
N ASP A 309 -12.12 16.22 32.10
CA ASP A 309 -13.47 16.15 32.66
C ASP A 309 -13.46 15.21 33.89
N PRO A 310 -13.60 15.73 35.12
CA PRO A 310 -13.57 14.93 36.34
C PRO A 310 -14.73 13.94 36.47
N GLN A 311 -15.86 14.19 35.78
CA GLN A 311 -17.00 13.26 35.80
C GLN A 311 -16.70 12.02 34.95
N ARG A 312 -16.03 12.22 33.81
CA ARG A 312 -15.61 11.13 32.92
C ARG A 312 -14.39 10.39 33.45
N TYR A 313 -13.46 11.11 34.08
CA TYR A 313 -12.23 10.55 34.64
C TYR A 313 -12.14 10.93 36.13
N PRO A 314 -12.80 10.21 37.04
CA PRO A 314 -12.75 10.54 38.47
C PRO A 314 -11.37 10.21 39.08
N PRO A 315 -10.92 10.95 40.11
CA PRO A 315 -9.72 10.60 40.87
C PRO A 315 -9.81 9.20 41.48
N TYR A 316 -8.67 8.51 41.62
CA TYR A 316 -8.63 7.22 42.29
C TYR A 316 -8.90 7.38 43.78
N SER A 317 -9.72 6.49 44.33
CA SER A 317 -9.97 6.40 45.76
C SER A 317 -8.65 6.13 46.49
N LYS A 318 -8.18 7.10 47.28
CA LYS A 318 -7.11 6.88 48.24
C LYS A 318 -7.67 6.00 49.34
N GLN A 319 -7.25 4.73 49.41
CA GLN A 319 -7.58 3.88 50.55
C GLN A 319 -7.09 4.59 51.82
N LYS A 320 -8.03 5.08 52.64
CA LYS A 320 -7.72 5.48 54.01
C LYS A 320 -7.28 4.20 54.71
N GLY A 321 -6.00 4.12 55.05
CA GLY A 321 -5.43 2.97 55.74
C GLY A 321 -6.25 2.62 56.98
N PHE A 322 -6.34 1.31 57.24
CA PHE A 322 -6.77 0.74 58.52
C PHE A 322 -5.92 1.29 59.68
#